data_AF-A0A8X6X8J6-F1
#
_entry.id   AF-A0A8X6X8J6-F1
#
_cell.length_a   1.000
_cell.length_b   1.000
_cell.length_c   1.000
_cell.angle_alpha   90.00
_cell.angle_beta   90.00
_cell.angle_gamma   90.00
#
_symmetry.space_group_name_H-M   'P 1'
#
loop_
_entity.id
_entity.type
_entity.pdbx_description
1 polymer ?
#
loop_
_entity_poly.entity_id
_entity_poly.type
_entity_poly.pdbx_seq_one_letter_code
_entity_poly.pdbx_strand_id
1 'polypeptide(L)'
;MTEEERAFVRERNRLSTIQRCHTEPSERRAARLEDTRLRTQQSHANLLQRALNPPGKTLNAVFTLCQEDAFARTLLYSEVPSYYMWNETKKVFIRRRRGEPVIFRKNTIGRLYTVAS
;
A
#
# COMPACT_ATOMS: atom_id res chain seq x y z
N MET A 1 -20.05 -14.16 38.84
CA MET A 1 -19.52 -12.82 39.19
C MET A 1 -20.14 -12.38 40.50
N THR A 2 -19.40 -12.55 41.59
CA THR A 2 -19.87 -12.18 42.94
C THR A 2 -19.77 -10.67 43.15
N GLU A 3 -20.53 -10.14 44.10
CA GLU A 3 -20.53 -8.70 44.42
C GLU A 3 -19.15 -8.22 44.91
N GLU A 4 -18.39 -9.12 45.53
CA GLU A 4 -17.01 -8.89 45.96
C GLU A 4 -16.05 -8.69 44.78
N GLU A 5 -16.19 -9.46 43.70
CA GLU A 5 -15.39 -9.26 42.48
C GLU A 5 -15.69 -7.90 41.84
N ARG A 6 -16.96 -7.45 41.89
CA ARG A 6 -17.36 -6.12 41.41
C ARG A 6 -16.80 -5.02 42.31
N ALA A 7 -16.79 -5.20 43.62
CA ALA A 7 -16.20 -4.27 44.57
C ALA A 7 -14.68 -4.17 44.38
N PHE A 8 -14.00 -5.31 44.16
CA PHE A 8 -12.57 -5.35 43.87
C PHE A 8 -12.22 -4.62 42.57
N VAL A 9 -12.99 -4.83 41.49
CA VAL A 9 -12.80 -4.12 40.22
C VAL A 9 -13.04 -2.61 40.39
N ARG A 10 -14.05 -2.22 41.17
CA ARG A 10 -14.33 -0.80 41.48
C ARG A 10 -13.21 -0.16 42.28
N GLU A 11 -12.69 -0.84 43.29
CA GLU A 11 -11.59 -0.32 44.11
C GLU A 11 -10.29 -0.25 43.29
N ARG A 12 -10.02 -1.24 42.44
CA ARG A 12 -8.90 -1.19 41.50
C ARG A 12 -9.03 -0.04 40.51
N ASN A 13 -10.24 0.23 40.02
CA ASN A 13 -10.52 1.37 39.15
C ASN A 13 -10.39 2.71 39.88
N ARG A 14 -10.82 2.78 41.15
CA ARG A 14 -10.67 3.96 42.00
C ARG A 14 -9.20 4.27 42.27
N LEU A 15 -8.43 3.27 42.70
CA LEU A 15 -7.00 3.39 42.97
C LEU A 15 -6.20 3.70 41.70
N SER A 16 -6.55 3.13 40.54
CA SER A 16 -5.91 3.49 39.26
C SER A 16 -6.23 4.91 38.79
N THR A 17 -7.42 5.43 39.10
CA THR A 17 -7.80 6.81 38.80
C THR A 17 -7.02 7.79 39.67
N ILE A 18 -6.87 7.49 40.96
CA ILE A 18 -6.08 8.27 41.91
C ILE A 18 -4.59 8.28 41.49
N GLN A 19 -4.02 7.12 41.15
CA GLN A 19 -2.64 7.01 40.65
C GLN A 19 -2.41 7.84 39.37
N ARG A 20 -3.38 7.91 38.46
CA ARG A 20 -3.32 8.76 37.27
C ARG A 20 -3.32 10.25 37.61
N CYS A 21 -4.07 10.66 38.63
CA CYS A 21 -4.10 12.04 39.10
C CYS A 21 -2.79 12.44 39.81
N HIS A 22 -2.11 11.50 40.47
CA HIS A 22 -0.87 11.74 41.23
C HIS A 22 0.44 11.54 40.45
N THR A 23 0.42 11.23 39.15
CA THR A 23 1.66 11.22 38.36
C THR A 23 2.27 12.61 38.33
N GLU A 24 3.50 12.71 38.85
CA GLU A 24 4.21 13.97 38.99
C GLU A 24 4.35 14.65 37.61
N PRO A 25 4.25 15.99 37.52
CA PRO A 25 4.38 16.72 36.25
C PRO A 25 5.69 16.41 35.50
N SER A 26 6.75 16.06 36.23
CA SER A 26 8.05 15.62 35.71
C SER A 26 7.97 14.24 35.03
N GLU A 27 7.22 13.29 35.61
CA GLU A 27 7.02 11.95 35.05
C GLU A 27 6.18 11.98 33.77
N ARG A 28 5.20 12.88 33.69
CA ARG A 28 4.41 13.08 32.45
C ARG A 28 5.26 13.62 31.30
N ARG A 29 6.26 14.47 31.60
CA ARG A 29 7.23 14.97 30.62
C ARG A 29 8.19 13.85 30.19
N ALA A 30 8.66 13.03 31.13
CA ALA A 30 9.50 11.87 30.83
C ALA A 30 8.76 10.85 29.95
N ALA A 31 7.49 10.53 30.26
CA ALA A 31 6.67 9.63 29.45
C ALA A 31 6.50 10.13 28.01
N ARG A 32 6.22 11.43 27.83
CA ARG A 32 6.13 12.04 26.49
C ARG A 32 7.44 11.95 25.71
N LEU A 33 8.58 12.13 26.38
CA LEU A 33 9.90 12.02 25.74
C LEU A 33 10.18 10.58 25.31
N GLU A 34 9.90 9.61 26.16
CA GLU A 34 10.03 8.19 25.81
C GLU A 34 9.09 7.80 24.66
N ASP A 35 7.84 8.29 24.64
CA ASP A 35 6.91 8.09 23.51
C ASP A 35 7.48 8.65 22.20
N THR A 36 8.08 9.84 22.22
CA THR A 36 8.72 10.42 21.03
C THR A 36 9.95 9.62 20.60
N ARG A 37 10.76 9.14 21.56
CA ARG A 37 11.98 8.36 21.29
C ARG A 37 11.66 6.98 20.74
N LEU A 38 10.64 6.32 21.26
CA LEU A 38 10.16 5.03 20.75
C LEU A 38 9.60 5.18 19.33
N ARG A 39 8.86 6.26 19.03
CA ARG A 39 8.39 6.54 17.67
C ARG A 39 9.52 6.77 16.67
N THR A 40 10.54 7.53 17.04
CA THR A 40 11.69 7.77 16.15
C THR A 40 12.52 6.51 15.95
N GLN A 41 12.78 5.72 17.00
CA GLN A 41 13.48 4.43 16.86
C GLN A 41 12.70 3.42 16.01
N GLN A 42 11.37 3.35 16.18
CA GLN A 42 10.50 2.51 15.33
C GLN A 42 10.51 2.97 13.86
N SER A 43 10.66 4.27 13.60
CA SER A 43 10.82 4.81 12.25
C SER A 43 12.12 4.30 11.61
N HIS A 44 13.25 4.35 12.32
CA HIS A 44 14.55 3.88 11.79
C HIS A 44 14.56 2.39 11.43
N ALA A 45 13.97 1.54 12.28
CA ALA A 45 13.84 0.11 11.99
C ALA A 45 12.93 -0.17 10.77
N ASN A 46 11.84 0.60 10.63
CA ASN A 46 10.95 0.51 9.47
C ASN A 46 11.58 1.04 8.18
N LEU A 47 12.48 2.04 8.26
CA LEU A 47 13.17 2.60 7.10
C LEU A 47 14.08 1.56 6.44
N LEU A 48 14.87 0.81 7.22
CA LEU A 48 15.71 -0.25 6.69
C LEU A 48 14.88 -1.37 6.07
N GLN A 49 13.81 -1.80 6.74
CA GLN A 49 12.90 -2.82 6.21
C GLN A 49 12.23 -2.37 4.90
N ARG A 50 11.86 -1.09 4.79
CA ARG A 50 11.24 -0.49 3.60
C ARG A 50 12.25 -0.20 2.48
N ALA A 51 13.51 0.05 2.81
CA ALA A 51 14.59 0.16 1.84
C ALA A 51 14.93 -1.21 1.23
N LEU A 52 14.93 -2.26 2.06
CA LEU A 52 15.16 -3.64 1.63
C LEU A 52 13.95 -4.23 0.87
N ASN A 53 12.74 -3.86 1.28
CA ASN A 53 11.49 -4.24 0.60
C ASN A 53 10.74 -2.97 0.17
N PRO A 54 11.16 -2.32 -0.93
CA PRO A 54 10.41 -1.19 -1.46
C PRO A 54 8.98 -1.66 -1.73
N PRO A 55 7.95 -0.93 -1.25
CA PRO A 55 6.56 -1.31 -1.48
C PRO A 55 6.37 -1.46 -2.99
N GLY A 56 6.04 -2.66 -3.44
CA GLY A 56 6.10 -3.06 -4.85
C GLY A 56 5.54 -1.98 -5.77
N LYS A 57 6.44 -1.20 -6.38
CA LYS A 57 6.10 -0.12 -7.31
C LYS A 57 5.87 -0.76 -8.66
N THR A 58 4.87 -0.28 -9.40
CA THR A 58 4.58 -0.73 -10.78
C THR A 58 5.82 -0.73 -11.66
N LEU A 59 6.74 0.22 -11.45
CA LEU A 59 8.01 0.30 -12.17
C LEU A 59 8.93 -0.92 -11.94
N ASN A 60 9.04 -1.43 -10.71
CA ASN A 60 9.89 -2.58 -10.42
C ASN A 60 9.35 -3.85 -11.10
N ALA A 61 8.03 -3.97 -11.16
CA ALA A 61 7.37 -5.08 -11.83
C ALA A 61 7.58 -5.07 -13.36
N VAL A 62 7.78 -3.91 -13.99
CA VAL A 62 8.15 -3.83 -15.42
C VAL A 62 9.56 -4.39 -15.64
N PHE A 63 10.52 -4.09 -14.75
CA PHE A 63 11.87 -4.63 -14.87
C PHE A 63 11.92 -6.15 -14.67
N THR A 64 11.13 -6.68 -13.73
CA THR A 64 10.98 -8.13 -13.56
C THR A 64 10.31 -8.74 -14.81
N LEU A 65 9.29 -8.10 -15.35
CA LEU A 65 8.63 -8.53 -16.59
C LEU A 65 9.62 -8.63 -17.76
N CYS A 66 10.52 -7.66 -17.93
CA CYS A 66 11.55 -7.69 -18.98
C CYS A 66 12.63 -8.78 -18.78
N GLN A 67 12.76 -9.33 -17.58
CA GLN A 67 13.66 -10.46 -17.29
C GLN A 67 12.99 -11.79 -17.63
N GLU A 68 11.70 -11.93 -17.31
CA GLU A 68 10.93 -13.17 -17.51
C GLU A 68 10.44 -13.35 -18.95
N ASP A 69 10.03 -12.28 -19.64
CA ASP A 69 9.48 -12.32 -21.00
C ASP A 69 10.36 -11.53 -21.97
N ALA A 70 10.93 -12.24 -22.96
CA ALA A 70 11.73 -11.63 -24.02
C ALA A 70 10.92 -10.65 -24.88
N PHE A 71 9.60 -10.85 -25.00
CA PHE A 71 8.72 -9.91 -25.72
C PHE A 71 8.64 -8.58 -24.98
N ALA A 72 8.48 -8.59 -23.64
CA ALA A 72 8.41 -7.35 -22.87
C ALA A 72 9.65 -6.46 -23.02
N ARG A 73 10.82 -7.08 -23.24
CA ARG A 73 12.09 -6.36 -23.47
C ARG A 73 12.11 -5.55 -24.77
N THR A 74 11.29 -5.92 -25.76
CA THR A 74 11.21 -5.20 -27.03
C THR A 74 10.23 -4.02 -26.99
N LEU A 75 9.45 -3.89 -25.91
CA LEU A 75 8.44 -2.85 -25.78
C LEU A 75 9.00 -1.61 -25.09
N LEU A 76 8.51 -0.45 -25.52
CA LEU A 76 8.67 0.79 -24.77
C LEU A 76 7.74 0.79 -23.56
N TYR A 77 8.09 1.56 -22.52
CA TYR A 77 7.26 1.69 -21.32
C TYR A 77 5.82 2.11 -21.62
N SER A 78 5.62 2.98 -22.62
CA SER A 78 4.32 3.44 -23.10
C SER A 78 3.47 2.34 -23.75
N GLU A 79 4.09 1.27 -24.23
CA GLU A 79 3.44 0.18 -24.95
C GLU A 79 3.09 -0.98 -24.03
N VAL A 80 3.77 -1.13 -22.88
CA VAL A 80 3.51 -2.19 -21.89
C VAL A 80 2.01 -2.31 -21.54
N PRO A 81 1.26 -1.23 -21.27
CA PRO A 81 -0.18 -1.31 -20.96
C PRO A 81 -1.06 -1.83 -22.11
N SER A 82 -0.59 -1.74 -23.35
CA SER A 82 -1.32 -2.26 -24.51
C SER A 82 -1.29 -3.78 -24.55
N TYR A 83 -0.18 -4.41 -24.14
CA TYR A 83 0.03 -5.86 -24.25
C TYR A 83 -0.11 -6.61 -22.92
N TYR A 84 0.10 -5.91 -21.81
CA TYR A 84 0.06 -6.48 -20.47
C TYR A 84 -0.97 -5.74 -19.62
N MET A 85 -1.61 -6.49 -18.72
CA MET A 85 -2.52 -5.95 -17.72
C MET A 85 -1.88 -6.02 -16.34
N TRP A 86 -2.08 -4.97 -15.56
CA TRP A 86 -1.67 -4.95 -14.17
C TRP A 86 -2.61 -5.79 -13.31
N ASN A 87 -2.08 -6.80 -12.62
CA ASN A 87 -2.81 -7.52 -11.59
C ASN A 87 -2.49 -6.90 -10.22
N GLU A 88 -3.43 -6.14 -9.65
CA GLU A 88 -3.24 -5.44 -8.38
C GLU A 88 -3.06 -6.38 -7.18
N THR A 89 -3.73 -7.54 -7.20
CA THR A 89 -3.64 -8.54 -6.14
C THR A 89 -2.27 -9.20 -6.06
N LYS A 90 -1.71 -9.58 -7.22
CA LYS A 90 -0.43 -10.27 -7.32
C LYS A 90 0.75 -9.31 -7.56
N LYS A 91 0.48 -8.04 -7.86
CA LYS A 91 1.45 -7.02 -8.27
C LYS A 91 2.36 -7.46 -9.41
N VAL A 92 1.79 -8.18 -10.38
CA VAL A 92 2.49 -8.68 -11.57
C VAL A 92 1.76 -8.27 -12.85
N PHE A 93 2.53 -8.16 -13.93
CA PHE A 93 1.99 -7.97 -15.26
C PHE A 93 1.58 -9.32 -15.86
N ILE A 94 0.34 -9.41 -16.32
CA ILE A 94 -0.18 -10.60 -16.98
C ILE A 94 -0.35 -10.31 -18.46
N ARG A 95 0.21 -11.17 -19.31
CA ARG A 95 0.07 -11.06 -20.76
C ARG A 95 -1.39 -11.24 -21.17
N ARG A 96 -1.89 -10.34 -22.00
CA ARG A 96 -3.28 -10.41 -22.48
C ARG A 96 -3.44 -11.64 -23.39
N ARG A 97 -4.34 -12.56 -23.04
CA ARG A 97 -4.57 -13.82 -23.79
C ARG A 97 -5.42 -13.64 -25.06
N ARG A 98 -6.14 -12.53 -25.22
CA ARG A 98 -6.82 -12.10 -26.45
C ARG A 98 -6.92 -10.57 -26.50
N GLY A 99 -6.69 -10.00 -27.69
CA GLY A 99 -6.94 -8.60 -28.01
C GLY A 99 -6.59 -8.30 -29.46
N GLU A 100 -7.61 -8.00 -30.25
CA GLU A 100 -7.57 -7.40 -31.58
C GLU A 100 -6.61 -6.18 -31.66
N PRO A 101 -6.26 -5.73 -32.89
CA PRO A 101 -4.88 -5.45 -33.24
C PRO A 101 -4.29 -4.29 -32.43
N VAL A 102 -2.96 -4.25 -32.39
CA VAL A 102 -2.16 -3.02 -32.33
C VAL A 102 -3.02 -1.84 -32.75
N ILE A 103 -3.21 -0.86 -31.86
CA ILE A 103 -4.02 0.33 -32.11
C ILE A 103 -3.52 0.96 -33.41
N PHE A 104 -4.08 0.56 -34.55
CA PHE A 104 -4.00 1.34 -35.75
C PHE A 104 -4.73 2.60 -35.37
N ARG A 105 -4.00 3.68 -35.15
CA ARG A 105 -4.56 5.02 -35.15
C ARG A 105 -5.19 5.22 -36.53
N LYS A 106 -6.42 4.74 -36.73
CA LYS A 106 -7.23 5.12 -37.87
C LYS A 106 -7.78 6.50 -37.53
N ASN A 107 -7.10 7.51 -38.05
CA ASN A 107 -7.49 8.92 -38.01
C ASN A 107 -8.72 9.20 -38.92
N THR A 108 -9.74 8.35 -38.91
CA THR A 108 -10.93 8.54 -39.75
C THR A 108 -12.20 8.40 -38.93
N ILE A 109 -12.73 9.55 -38.53
CA ILE A 109 -14.12 9.72 -38.10
C ILE A 109 -14.96 9.71 -39.39
N GLY A 110 -15.25 8.53 -39.93
CA GLY A 110 -16.01 8.38 -41.18
C GLY A 110 -17.49 8.17 -40.90
N ARG A 111 -18.35 9.06 -41.41
CA ARG A 111 -19.80 8.88 -41.46
C ARG A 111 -20.15 8.36 -42.86
N LEU A 112 -20.51 7.08 -42.97
CA LEU A 112 -20.89 6.42 -44.23
C LEU A 112 -22.37 6.70 -44.53
N TYR A 113 -22.65 7.26 -45.71
CA TYR A 113 -24.00 7.36 -46.27
C TYR A 113 -24.03 6.57 -47.57
N THR A 114 -24.87 5.54 -47.64
CA THR A 114 -25.20 4.87 -48.89
C THR A 114 -26.50 5.44 -49.43
N VAL A 115 -26.46 6.02 -50.64
CA VAL A 115 -27.67 6.35 -51.40
C VAL A 115 -28.12 5.10 -52.15
N ALA A 116 -29.35 4.66 -51.90
CA ALA A 116 -30.00 3.63 -52.70
C ALA A 116 -30.39 4.26 -54.05
N SER A 117 -29.97 3.64 -55.15
CA SER A 117 -30.48 3.91 -56.50
C SER A 117 -31.70 3.06 -56.79
#